data_AF-A0A975MK39-F1
#
_entry.id   AF-A0A975MK39-F1
#
_cell.length_a   1.000
_cell.length_b   1.000
_cell.length_c   1.000
_cell.angle_alpha   90.00
_cell.angle_beta   90.00
_cell.angle_gamma   90.00
#
_symmetry.space_group_name_H-M   'P 1'
#
loop_
_entity.id
_entity.type
_entity.pdbx_description
1 polymer ?
#
loop_
_entity_poly.entity_id
_entity_poly.type
_entity_poly.pdbx_seq_one_letter_code
_entity_poly.pdbx_strand_id
1 'polypeptide(L)'
;MRLPRRARRAQLLGSAMEVFTAQGYHAAAMDDVADAAGVSKPVLYQHFPGKLDLYLALLDTACETVIDQVRRALESTEDNKQRVAATLAAFYDFVAHDSGAFRLVFESDVTSEPAVRQRVDHVTDECADLITRVIAADTGLTQDQSTLLAVSLVGMAQVSARYWLDGSDIDRQEAAGLVAGLAWRGIGGYPRTEDAG
;
A
#
# COMPACT_ATOMS: atom_id res chain seq x y z
N MET A 1 10.27 32.37 8.72
CA MET A 1 11.32 31.45 9.19
C MET A 1 11.56 30.40 8.10
N ARG A 2 12.80 30.11 7.69
CA ARG A 2 13.10 29.17 6.59
C ARG A 2 13.01 27.73 7.12
N LEU A 3 12.05 26.95 6.62
CA LEU A 3 11.94 25.52 6.96
C LEU A 3 13.22 24.77 6.54
N PRO A 4 13.72 23.81 7.35
CA PRO A 4 14.78 22.91 6.96
C PRO A 4 14.44 22.16 5.66
N ARG A 5 15.43 21.86 4.82
CA ARG A 5 15.21 21.27 3.48
C ARG A 5 14.34 20.00 3.50
N ARG A 6 14.51 19.15 4.52
CA ARG A 6 13.70 17.93 4.70
C ARG A 6 12.24 18.24 5.06
N ALA A 7 12.03 19.18 5.99
CA ALA A 7 10.68 19.62 6.38
C ALA A 7 9.95 20.28 5.21
N ARG A 8 10.66 21.07 4.39
CA ARG A 8 10.11 21.63 3.15
C ARG A 8 9.70 20.53 2.16
N ARG A 9 10.55 19.52 1.97
CA ARG A 9 10.25 18.40 1.07
C ARG A 9 8.99 17.65 1.53
N ALA A 10 8.87 17.36 2.82
CA ALA A 10 7.69 16.68 3.38
C ALA A 10 6.42 17.51 3.20
N GLN A 11 6.48 18.83 3.41
CA GLN A 11 5.36 19.73 3.15
C GLN A 11 4.93 19.67 1.68
N LEU A 12 5.88 19.75 0.74
CA LEU A 12 5.57 19.70 -0.70
C LEU A 12 4.95 18.37 -1.11
N LEU A 13 5.39 17.26 -0.52
CA LEU A 13 4.78 15.95 -0.74
C LEU A 13 3.35 15.91 -0.18
N GLY A 14 3.11 16.44 1.01
CA GLY A 14 1.74 16.53 1.57
C GLY A 14 0.77 17.26 0.63
N SER A 15 1.14 18.45 0.18
CA SER A 15 0.31 19.23 -0.75
C SER A 15 0.17 18.55 -2.12
N ALA A 16 1.22 17.87 -2.60
CA ALA A 16 1.16 17.14 -3.86
C ALA A 16 0.20 15.94 -3.78
N MET A 17 0.18 15.23 -2.65
CA MET A 17 -0.75 14.13 -2.39
C MET A 17 -2.19 14.62 -2.47
N GLU A 18 -2.52 15.72 -1.78
CA GLU A 18 -3.86 16.33 -1.82
C GLU A 18 -4.28 16.68 -3.26
N VAL A 19 -3.40 17.33 -4.01
CA VAL A 19 -3.67 17.74 -5.40
C VAL A 19 -3.87 16.52 -6.31
N PHE A 20 -2.99 15.52 -6.25
CA PHE A 20 -3.10 14.34 -7.11
C PHE A 20 -4.31 13.48 -6.76
N THR A 21 -4.64 13.32 -5.47
CA THR A 21 -5.82 12.55 -5.05
C THR A 21 -7.12 13.26 -5.43
N ALA A 22 -7.15 14.60 -5.40
CA ALA A 22 -8.35 15.37 -5.75
C ALA A 22 -8.59 15.47 -7.26
N GLN A 23 -7.54 15.60 -8.06
CA GLN A 23 -7.65 15.91 -9.50
C GLN A 23 -7.25 14.74 -10.42
N GLY A 24 -6.54 13.76 -9.88
CA GLY A 24 -5.84 12.75 -10.67
C GLY A 24 -4.51 13.26 -11.24
N TYR A 25 -3.60 12.34 -11.55
CA TYR A 25 -2.26 12.67 -12.03
C TYR A 25 -2.24 13.48 -13.33
N HIS A 26 -3.11 13.16 -14.29
CA HIS A 26 -3.09 13.81 -15.61
C HIS A 26 -3.56 15.27 -15.55
N ALA A 27 -4.64 15.54 -14.79
CA ALA A 27 -5.20 16.89 -14.67
C ALA A 27 -4.35 17.80 -13.77
N ALA A 28 -3.72 17.25 -12.73
CA ALA A 28 -2.87 18.02 -11.83
C ALA A 28 -1.67 18.66 -12.56
N ALA A 29 -1.38 19.92 -12.22
CA ALA A 29 -0.20 20.64 -12.64
C ALA A 29 0.75 20.93 -11.48
N MET A 30 2.02 21.18 -11.81
CA MET A 30 3.02 21.64 -10.82
C MET A 30 2.62 22.97 -10.17
N ASP A 31 1.85 23.78 -10.89
CA ASP A 31 1.36 25.07 -10.39
C ASP A 31 0.35 24.89 -9.26
N ASP A 32 -0.60 23.95 -9.41
CA ASP A 32 -1.59 23.65 -8.38
C ASP A 32 -0.92 23.20 -7.07
N VAL A 33 0.16 22.41 -7.18
CA VAL A 33 0.95 21.96 -6.03
C VAL A 33 1.69 23.13 -5.37
N ALA A 34 2.27 24.03 -6.15
CA ALA A 34 2.97 25.18 -5.61
C ALA A 34 2.02 26.11 -4.84
N ASP A 35 0.83 26.34 -5.41
CA ASP A 35 -0.23 27.14 -4.80
C ASP A 35 -0.76 26.49 -3.53
N ALA A 36 -1.06 25.17 -3.57
CA ALA A 36 -1.50 24.41 -2.40
C ALA A 36 -0.45 24.40 -1.27
N ALA A 37 0.84 24.32 -1.62
CA ALA A 37 1.93 24.34 -0.65
C ALA A 37 2.29 25.76 -0.14
N GLY A 38 1.70 26.82 -0.73
CA GLY A 38 2.03 28.21 -0.42
C GLY A 38 3.48 28.56 -0.73
N VAL A 39 4.05 28.00 -1.80
CA VAL A 39 5.43 28.26 -2.25
C VAL A 39 5.44 28.78 -3.68
N SER A 40 6.52 29.47 -4.07
CA SER A 40 6.69 29.86 -5.48
C SER A 40 7.13 28.66 -6.33
N LYS A 41 6.76 28.66 -7.63
CA LYS A 41 7.15 27.62 -8.58
C LYS A 41 8.65 27.32 -8.57
N PRO A 42 9.57 28.32 -8.58
CA PRO A 42 11.01 28.04 -8.53
C PRO A 42 11.43 27.22 -7.29
N VAL A 43 10.74 27.38 -6.15
CA VAL A 43 11.03 26.59 -4.95
C VAL A 43 10.58 25.15 -5.13
N LEU A 44 9.41 24.89 -5.72
CA LEU A 44 8.96 23.54 -6.03
C LEU A 44 9.93 22.84 -6.99
N TYR A 45 10.31 23.51 -8.10
CA TYR A 45 11.22 22.97 -9.10
C TYR A 45 12.65 22.71 -8.59
N GLN A 46 13.11 23.43 -7.55
CA GLN A 46 14.38 23.12 -6.87
C GLN A 46 14.36 21.77 -6.14
N HIS A 47 13.18 21.30 -5.74
CA HIS A 47 13.00 20.03 -5.02
C HIS A 47 12.57 18.89 -5.95
N PHE A 48 11.78 19.20 -6.99
CA PHE A 48 11.20 18.23 -7.91
C PHE A 48 11.25 18.80 -9.33
N PRO A 49 12.17 18.31 -10.19
CA PRO A 49 12.36 18.83 -11.54
C PRO A 49 11.11 18.72 -12.43
N GLY A 50 10.24 17.74 -12.17
CA GLY A 50 8.99 17.58 -12.89
C GLY A 50 7.89 16.89 -12.08
N LYS A 51 6.70 16.84 -12.70
CA LYS A 51 5.49 16.21 -12.14
C LYS A 51 5.70 14.72 -11.86
N LEU A 52 6.38 14.02 -12.77
CA LEU A 52 6.73 12.61 -12.58
C LEU A 52 7.68 12.42 -11.40
N ASP A 53 8.72 13.24 -11.24
CA ASP A 53 9.65 13.13 -10.10
C ASP A 53 8.94 13.34 -8.76
N LEU A 54 8.01 14.28 -8.71
CA LEU A 54 7.16 14.53 -7.54
C LEU A 54 6.27 13.33 -7.24
N TYR A 55 5.64 12.77 -8.28
CA TYR A 55 4.79 11.60 -8.17
C TYR A 55 5.55 10.35 -7.71
N LEU A 56 6.73 10.09 -8.28
CA LEU A 56 7.59 8.98 -7.89
C LEU A 56 8.04 9.09 -6.44
N ALA A 57 8.31 10.30 -5.95
CA ALA A 57 8.66 10.51 -4.54
C ALA A 57 7.49 10.29 -3.57
N LEU A 58 6.26 10.56 -4.00
CA LEU A 58 5.07 10.18 -3.23
C LEU A 58 4.91 8.67 -3.18
N LEU A 59 5.10 8.02 -4.33
CA LEU A 59 5.06 6.57 -4.43
C LEU A 59 6.12 5.93 -3.53
N ASP A 60 7.36 6.43 -3.54
CA ASP A 60 8.43 5.97 -2.65
C ASP A 60 8.01 6.07 -1.17
N THR A 61 7.39 7.19 -0.76
CA THR A 61 6.90 7.38 0.61
C THR A 61 5.77 6.40 0.97
N ALA A 62 4.86 6.14 0.04
CA ALA A 62 3.77 5.19 0.21
C ALA A 62 4.28 3.74 0.31
N CYS A 63 5.24 3.37 -0.55
CA CYS A 63 5.91 2.07 -0.53
C CYS A 63 6.63 1.84 0.82
N GLU A 64 7.40 2.81 1.29
CA GLU A 64 8.06 2.74 2.60
C GLU A 64 7.05 2.55 3.74
N THR A 65 5.91 3.26 3.68
CA THR A 65 4.85 3.17 4.68
C THR A 65 4.25 1.78 4.74
N VAL A 66 3.89 1.19 3.59
CA VAL A 66 3.34 -0.18 3.52
C VAL A 66 4.34 -1.20 4.03
N ILE A 67 5.59 -1.14 3.59
CA ILE A 67 6.63 -2.08 4.02
C ILE A 67 6.80 -2.03 5.54
N ASP A 68 6.84 -0.83 6.13
CA ASP A 68 6.98 -0.67 7.57
C ASP A 68 5.76 -1.19 8.35
N GLN A 69 4.55 -0.95 7.84
CA GLN A 69 3.33 -1.48 8.45
C GLN A 69 3.26 -3.02 8.39
N VAL A 70 3.59 -3.62 7.25
CA VAL A 70 3.67 -5.09 7.10
C VAL A 70 4.72 -5.67 8.04
N ARG A 71 5.91 -5.07 8.10
CA ARG A 71 6.99 -5.48 9.03
C ARG A 71 6.50 -5.47 10.48
N ARG A 72 5.92 -4.36 10.94
CA ARG A 72 5.41 -4.23 12.31
C ARG A 72 4.29 -5.22 12.61
N ALA A 73 3.41 -5.49 11.64
CA ALA A 73 2.35 -6.47 11.80
C ALA A 73 2.89 -7.89 11.97
N LEU A 74 3.91 -8.27 11.19
CA LEU A 74 4.59 -9.57 11.32
C LEU A 74 5.35 -9.70 12.65
N GLU A 75 5.94 -8.61 13.13
CA GLU A 75 6.69 -8.55 14.41
C GLU A 75 5.77 -8.44 15.64
N SER A 76 4.47 -8.22 15.47
CA SER A 76 3.53 -7.95 16.58
C SER A 76 3.25 -9.14 17.50
N THR A 77 3.53 -10.36 17.04
CA THR A 77 3.21 -11.62 17.72
C THR A 77 4.00 -12.78 17.12
N GLU A 78 4.09 -13.90 17.84
CA GLU A 78 4.66 -15.16 17.35
C GLU A 78 3.59 -16.15 16.85
N ASP A 79 2.31 -15.85 17.07
CA ASP A 79 1.20 -16.67 16.56
C ASP A 79 0.94 -16.34 15.08
N ASN A 80 1.22 -17.30 14.19
CA ASN A 80 1.05 -17.10 12.74
C ASN A 80 -0.39 -16.76 12.31
N LYS A 81 -1.41 -17.26 13.01
CA LYS A 81 -2.79 -16.88 12.73
C LYS A 81 -3.01 -15.40 13.05
N GLN A 82 -2.45 -14.93 14.16
CA GLN A 82 -2.54 -13.53 14.55
C GLN A 82 -1.70 -12.63 13.63
N ARG A 83 -0.51 -13.08 13.17
CA ARG A 83 0.29 -12.36 12.17
C ARG A 83 -0.47 -12.16 10.86
N VAL A 84 -1.16 -13.19 10.36
CA VAL A 84 -2.01 -13.08 9.15
C VAL A 84 -3.09 -12.03 9.37
N ALA A 85 -3.84 -12.13 10.48
CA ALA A 85 -4.89 -11.15 10.79
C ALA A 85 -4.35 -9.72 10.92
N ALA A 86 -3.23 -9.53 11.64
CA ALA A 86 -2.60 -8.22 11.83
C ALA A 86 -2.09 -7.64 10.50
N THR A 87 -1.51 -8.47 9.62
CA THR A 87 -0.95 -8.01 8.34
C THR A 87 -2.06 -7.59 7.38
N LEU A 88 -3.15 -8.37 7.30
CA LEU A 88 -4.30 -7.99 6.48
C LEU A 88 -5.01 -6.75 7.03
N ALA A 89 -5.16 -6.64 8.36
CA ALA A 89 -5.69 -5.42 8.97
C ALA A 89 -4.81 -4.19 8.62
N ALA A 90 -3.49 -4.28 8.83
CA ALA A 90 -2.57 -3.19 8.51
C ALA A 90 -2.65 -2.77 7.02
N PHE A 91 -2.76 -3.74 6.11
CA PHE A 91 -2.89 -3.46 4.69
C PHE A 91 -4.23 -2.78 4.34
N TYR A 92 -5.35 -3.24 4.89
CA TYR A 92 -6.65 -2.61 4.68
C TYR A 92 -6.73 -1.21 5.33
N ASP A 93 -6.04 -1.01 6.45
CA ASP A 93 -5.86 0.30 7.09
C ASP A 93 -5.10 1.27 6.19
N PHE A 94 -4.05 0.80 5.50
CA PHE A 94 -3.35 1.59 4.49
C PHE A 94 -4.23 1.94 3.29
N VAL A 95 -4.98 0.96 2.77
CA VAL A 95 -5.88 1.13 1.62
C VAL A 95 -6.98 2.16 1.92
N ALA A 96 -7.54 2.09 3.13
CA ALA A 96 -8.63 2.96 3.57
C ALA A 96 -8.18 4.36 4.00
N HIS A 97 -6.87 4.63 4.07
CA HIS A 97 -6.36 5.88 4.62
C HIS A 97 -6.72 7.08 3.72
N ASP A 98 -7.15 8.19 4.35
CA ASP A 98 -7.55 9.44 3.69
C ASP A 98 -6.49 10.08 2.78
N SER A 99 -5.23 9.62 2.84
CA SER A 99 -4.17 10.13 1.97
C SER A 99 -4.43 9.78 0.50
N GLY A 100 -5.22 8.73 0.23
CA GLY A 100 -5.47 8.26 -1.13
C GLY A 100 -4.24 7.63 -1.80
N ALA A 101 -3.17 7.37 -1.03
CA ALA A 101 -1.92 6.84 -1.54
C ALA A 101 -2.14 5.56 -2.36
N PHE A 102 -2.97 4.63 -1.85
CA PHE A 102 -3.30 3.40 -2.54
C PHE A 102 -4.00 3.64 -3.89
N ARG A 103 -4.95 4.58 -3.96
CA ARG A 103 -5.64 4.93 -5.21
C ARG A 103 -4.68 5.49 -6.25
N LEU A 104 -3.77 6.38 -5.82
CA LEU A 104 -2.74 6.88 -6.73
C LEU A 104 -1.91 5.73 -7.30
N VAL A 105 -1.46 4.78 -6.47
CA VAL A 105 -0.64 3.66 -6.94
C VAL A 105 -1.39 2.71 -7.88
N PHE A 106 -2.61 2.30 -7.53
CA PHE A 106 -3.28 1.15 -8.14
C PHE A 106 -4.46 1.48 -9.06
N GLU A 107 -5.03 2.68 -8.99
CA GLU A 107 -6.16 3.11 -9.84
C GLU A 107 -5.75 4.13 -10.91
N SER A 108 -4.51 4.63 -10.89
CA SER A 108 -4.06 5.60 -11.90
C SER A 108 -3.57 4.94 -13.19
N ASP A 109 -3.91 5.54 -14.34
CA ASP A 109 -3.41 5.15 -15.67
C ASP A 109 -1.86 5.31 -15.82
N VAL A 110 -1.21 5.87 -14.79
CA VAL A 110 0.24 6.06 -14.71
C VAL A 110 0.99 4.74 -14.45
N THR A 111 0.30 3.65 -14.14
CA THR A 111 0.89 2.30 -14.04
C THR A 111 1.52 1.80 -15.34
N SER A 112 1.22 2.46 -16.47
CA SER A 112 1.90 2.28 -17.76
C SER A 112 3.34 2.83 -17.77
N GLU A 113 3.67 3.79 -16.90
CA GLU A 113 5.01 4.36 -16.79
C GLU A 113 5.99 3.34 -16.17
N PRO A 114 7.11 3.01 -16.85
CA PRO A 114 8.05 1.99 -16.37
C PRO A 114 8.59 2.27 -14.97
N ALA A 115 8.85 3.54 -14.65
CA ALA A 115 9.40 3.95 -13.35
C ALA A 115 8.39 3.79 -12.19
N VAL A 116 7.08 3.88 -12.49
CA VAL A 116 6.00 3.62 -11.53
C VAL A 116 5.88 2.12 -11.33
N ARG A 117 5.80 1.35 -12.42
CA ARG A 117 5.72 -0.12 -12.37
C ARG A 117 6.86 -0.72 -11.56
N GLN A 118 8.10 -0.28 -11.80
CA GLN A 118 9.26 -0.77 -11.05
C GLN A 118 9.12 -0.60 -9.54
N ARG A 119 8.52 0.51 -9.07
CA ARG A 119 8.31 0.75 -7.62
C ARG A 119 7.20 -0.12 -7.06
N VAL A 120 6.13 -0.34 -7.82
CA VAL A 120 5.03 -1.23 -7.45
C VAL A 120 5.50 -2.69 -7.38
N ASP A 121 6.31 -3.11 -8.34
CA ASP A 121 6.93 -4.44 -8.34
C ASP A 121 7.87 -4.57 -7.14
N HIS A 122 8.74 -3.59 -6.91
CA HIS A 122 9.68 -3.60 -5.79
C HIS A 122 8.98 -3.68 -4.41
N VAL A 123 7.93 -2.88 -4.17
CA VAL A 123 7.19 -2.95 -2.90
C VAL A 123 6.49 -4.29 -2.71
N THR A 124 5.99 -4.88 -3.81
CA THR A 124 5.37 -6.21 -3.81
C THR A 124 6.39 -7.28 -3.44
N ASP A 125 7.57 -7.24 -4.05
CA ASP A 125 8.68 -8.16 -3.78
C ASP A 125 9.17 -8.03 -2.33
N GLU A 126 9.38 -6.81 -1.82
CA GLU A 126 9.82 -6.58 -0.44
C GLU A 126 8.80 -7.10 0.60
N CYS A 127 7.50 -6.91 0.35
CA CYS A 127 6.46 -7.47 1.21
C CYS A 127 6.44 -8.99 1.14
N ALA A 128 6.59 -9.58 -0.05
CA ALA A 128 6.67 -11.02 -0.23
C ALA A 128 7.91 -11.59 0.49
N ASP A 129 9.06 -10.93 0.43
CA ASP A 129 10.29 -11.34 1.11
C ASP A 129 10.15 -11.30 2.64
N LEU A 130 9.49 -10.28 3.18
CA LEU A 130 9.17 -10.22 4.62
C LEU A 130 8.33 -11.43 5.06
N ILE A 131 7.27 -11.75 4.30
CA ILE A 131 6.38 -12.88 4.60
C ILE A 131 7.11 -14.22 4.39
N THR A 132 7.92 -14.33 3.34
CA THR A 132 8.71 -15.53 3.01
C THR A 132 9.61 -15.92 4.17
N ARG A 133 10.32 -14.94 4.76
CA ARG A 133 11.20 -15.18 5.91
C ARG A 133 10.45 -15.77 7.09
N VAL A 134 9.23 -15.29 7.37
CA VAL A 134 8.40 -15.79 8.46
C VAL A 134 7.92 -17.22 8.17
N ILE A 135 7.40 -17.47 6.96
CA ILE A 135 6.92 -18.81 6.57
C ILE A 135 8.07 -19.82 6.63
N ALA A 136 9.22 -19.50 6.06
CA ALA A 136 10.37 -20.40 6.04
C ALA A 136 10.87 -20.74 7.45
N ALA A 137 10.87 -19.75 8.36
CA ALA A 137 11.29 -19.95 9.75
C ALA A 137 10.34 -20.88 10.53
N ASP A 138 9.03 -20.79 10.27
CA ASP A 138 8.02 -21.41 11.14
C ASP A 138 7.43 -22.72 10.61
N THR A 139 7.61 -23.05 9.33
CA THR A 139 6.89 -24.17 8.67
C THR A 139 7.79 -25.29 8.13
N GLY A 140 9.11 -25.09 8.12
CA GLY A 140 10.07 -26.05 7.55
C GLY A 140 10.01 -26.18 6.02
N LEU A 141 9.22 -25.34 5.34
CA LEU A 141 9.18 -25.26 3.89
C LEU A 141 10.49 -24.71 3.30
N THR A 142 10.77 -25.04 2.04
CA THR A 142 11.90 -24.44 1.34
C THR A 142 11.68 -22.94 1.10
N GLN A 143 12.75 -22.22 0.75
CA GLN A 143 12.66 -20.82 0.35
C GLN A 143 11.64 -20.63 -0.79
N ASP A 144 11.77 -21.39 -1.88
CA ASP A 144 10.88 -21.27 -3.04
C ASP A 144 9.41 -21.57 -2.72
N GLN A 145 9.15 -22.59 -1.88
CA GLN A 145 7.79 -22.90 -1.43
C GLN A 145 7.22 -21.77 -0.58
N SER A 146 8.03 -21.21 0.31
CA SER A 146 7.66 -20.08 1.16
C SER A 146 7.38 -18.82 0.33
N THR A 147 8.22 -18.55 -0.68
CA THR A 147 8.03 -17.45 -1.63
C THR A 147 6.74 -17.61 -2.41
N LEU A 148 6.43 -18.80 -2.92
CA LEU A 148 5.19 -19.07 -3.65
C LEU A 148 3.95 -18.77 -2.79
N LEU A 149 3.98 -19.16 -1.51
CA LEU A 149 2.90 -18.84 -0.57
C LEU A 149 2.85 -17.33 -0.28
N ALA A 150 3.99 -16.68 -0.06
CA ALA A 150 4.07 -15.26 0.23
C ALA A 150 3.51 -14.40 -0.92
N VAL A 151 3.92 -14.65 -2.18
CA VAL A 151 3.40 -13.90 -3.34
C VAL A 151 1.90 -14.14 -3.54
N SER A 152 1.40 -15.34 -3.21
CA SER A 152 -0.03 -15.65 -3.25
C SER A 152 -0.81 -14.86 -2.20
N LEU A 153 -0.27 -14.72 -0.99
CA LEU A 153 -0.87 -13.91 0.08
C LEU A 153 -0.88 -12.42 -0.27
N VAL A 154 0.23 -11.90 -0.80
CA VAL A 154 0.33 -10.50 -1.25
C VAL A 154 -0.68 -10.23 -2.37
N GLY A 155 -0.74 -11.11 -3.38
CA GLY A 155 -1.69 -11.00 -4.48
C GLY A 155 -3.15 -11.05 -4.00
N MET A 156 -3.47 -11.94 -3.06
CA MET A 156 -4.81 -12.02 -2.45
C MET A 156 -5.18 -10.70 -1.76
N ALA A 157 -4.27 -10.14 -0.96
CA ALA A 157 -4.48 -8.86 -0.27
C ALA A 157 -4.72 -7.73 -1.28
N GLN A 158 -3.85 -7.59 -2.29
CA GLN A 158 -3.94 -6.53 -3.31
C GLN A 158 -5.22 -6.63 -4.16
N VAL A 159 -5.57 -7.83 -4.64
CA VAL A 159 -6.74 -8.03 -5.49
C VAL A 159 -8.03 -7.79 -4.70
N SER A 160 -8.14 -8.35 -3.50
CA SER A 160 -9.32 -8.17 -2.65
C SER A 160 -9.51 -6.73 -2.19
N ALA A 161 -8.43 -6.02 -1.85
CA ALA A 161 -8.50 -4.62 -1.46
C ALA A 161 -8.99 -3.71 -2.59
N ARG A 162 -8.58 -3.97 -3.85
CA ARG A 162 -9.12 -3.24 -5.01
C ARG A 162 -10.61 -3.48 -5.19
N TYR A 163 -11.06 -4.73 -5.08
CA TYR A 163 -12.49 -5.05 -5.13
C TYR A 163 -13.26 -4.33 -4.01
N TRP A 164 -12.71 -4.30 -2.80
CA TRP A 164 -13.31 -3.63 -1.66
C TRP A 164 -13.42 -2.11 -1.88
N LEU A 165 -12.35 -1.50 -2.41
CA LEU A 165 -12.26 -0.06 -2.64
C LEU A 165 -13.18 0.44 -3.77
N ASP A 166 -13.51 -0.43 -4.74
CA ASP A 166 -14.40 -0.16 -5.88
C ASP A 166 -15.91 -0.14 -5.52
N GLY A 167 -16.24 0.12 -4.26
CA GLY A 167 -17.62 0.33 -3.80
C GLY A 167 -18.29 -0.87 -3.13
N SER A 168 -17.51 -1.71 -2.45
CA SER A 168 -18.08 -2.76 -1.58
C SER A 168 -18.80 -2.15 -0.36
N ASP A 169 -19.95 -2.71 0.01
CA ASP A 169 -20.69 -2.35 1.23
C ASP A 169 -20.11 -3.00 2.51
N ILE A 170 -19.10 -3.87 2.37
CA ILE A 170 -18.46 -4.55 3.50
C ILE A 170 -17.61 -3.54 4.27
N ASP A 171 -17.74 -3.47 5.59
CA ASP A 171 -16.89 -2.58 6.38
C ASP A 171 -15.42 -3.02 6.32
N ARG A 172 -14.50 -2.07 6.50
CA ARG A 172 -13.05 -2.32 6.37
C ARG A 172 -12.56 -3.47 7.27
N GLN A 173 -13.05 -3.54 8.51
CA GLN A 173 -12.61 -4.54 9.48
C GLN A 173 -13.15 -5.93 9.13
N GLU A 174 -14.40 -5.99 8.67
CA GLU A 174 -15.00 -7.22 8.15
C GLU A 174 -14.27 -7.71 6.89
N ALA A 175 -13.96 -6.81 5.93
CA ALA A 175 -13.24 -7.16 4.71
C ALA A 175 -11.84 -7.74 5.03
N ALA A 176 -11.08 -7.08 5.90
CA ALA A 176 -9.78 -7.58 6.35
C ALA A 176 -9.91 -8.95 7.06
N GLY A 177 -10.95 -9.12 7.89
CA GLY A 177 -11.23 -10.37 8.59
C GLY A 177 -11.58 -11.54 7.66
N LEU A 178 -12.39 -11.29 6.64
CA LEU A 178 -12.76 -12.28 5.62
C LEU A 178 -11.53 -12.75 4.84
N VAL A 179 -10.69 -11.82 4.39
CA VAL A 179 -9.49 -12.15 3.63
C VAL A 179 -8.44 -12.84 4.51
N ALA A 180 -8.28 -12.41 5.77
CA ALA A 180 -7.42 -13.11 6.73
C ALA A 180 -7.92 -14.54 7.00
N GLY A 181 -9.24 -14.73 7.13
CA GLY A 181 -9.86 -16.05 7.28
C GLY A 181 -9.61 -16.95 6.07
N LEU A 182 -9.75 -16.41 4.86
CA LEU A 182 -9.48 -17.11 3.61
C LEU A 182 -7.99 -17.48 3.49
N ALA A 183 -7.08 -16.56 3.82
CA ALA A 183 -5.64 -16.80 3.82
C ALA A 183 -5.23 -17.89 4.81
N TRP A 184 -5.86 -17.95 5.99
CA TRP A 184 -5.48 -18.89 7.05
C TRP A 184 -6.09 -20.29 6.86
N ARG A 185 -7.39 -20.38 6.52
CA ARG A 185 -8.12 -21.67 6.47
C ARG A 185 -8.51 -22.11 5.07
N GLY A 186 -8.28 -21.28 4.06
CA GLY A 186 -8.92 -21.46 2.74
C GLY A 186 -10.44 -21.38 2.83
N ILE A 187 -11.10 -21.73 1.73
CA ILE A 187 -12.57 -21.69 1.64
C ILE A 187 -13.26 -22.67 2.59
N GLY A 188 -12.58 -23.76 2.99
CA GLY A 188 -13.10 -24.74 3.95
C GLY A 188 -13.25 -24.17 5.37
N GLY A 189 -12.73 -22.98 5.65
CA GLY A 189 -12.88 -22.28 6.91
C GLY A 189 -14.22 -21.57 7.13
N TYR A 190 -15.15 -21.66 6.16
CA TYR A 190 -16.50 -21.08 6.19
C TYR A 190 -17.54 -22.20 6.27
N PRO A 191 -18.53 -22.12 7.18
CA PRO A 191 -19.51 -23.18 7.37
C PRO A 191 -20.37 -23.37 6.12
N ARG A 192 -20.78 -24.61 5.84
CA ARG A 192 -21.81 -24.87 4.83
C ARG A 192 -23.13 -24.32 5.36
N THR A 193 -23.94 -23.75 4.47
CA THR A 193 -25.26 -23.21 4.82
C THR A 193 -26.19 -24.26 5.46
N GLU A 194 -25.94 -25.55 5.20
CA GLU A 194 -26.66 -26.68 5.75
C GLU A 194 -26.25 -27.05 7.20
N ASP A 195 -25.07 -26.59 7.65
CA ASP A 195 -24.52 -26.87 8.99
C ASP A 195 -24.75 -25.71 9.98
N ALA A 196 -25.43 -24.64 9.55
CA ALA A 196 -25.77 -23.46 10.35
C ALA A 196 -27.14 -23.55 11.04
N GLY A 197 -27.78 -24.73 11.01
CA GLY A 197 -29.09 -25.03 11.60
C GLY A 197 -29.03 -25.61 13.00
#